data_AF-A0A6G0WJS2-F1
#
_entry.id   AF-A0A6G0WJS2-F1
#
_cell.length_a   1.000
_cell.length_b   1.000
_cell.length_c   1.000
_cell.angle_alpha   90.00
_cell.angle_beta   90.00
_cell.angle_gamma   90.00
#
_symmetry.space_group_name_H-M   'P 1'
#
loop_
_entity.id
_entity.type
_entity.pdbx_description
1 polymer ?
#
loop_
_entity_poly.entity_id
_entity_poly.type
_entity_poly.pdbx_seq_one_letter_code
_entity_poly.pdbx_strand_id
1 'polypeptide(L)'
;MLKGLTEEKEERQRQLEGKKVANRDFARSVIKLAHMDTSYVSDISLLSEKTKRQLECEELRKGLQRIDDEFRLTRNSIASEQDKKLKHQLLCDAKARRDEKSSPITTRLSELESMHPDISREMTLPHIHHTKQYKTTMDQIKSLWNAKKSMPDPLMADLEIGKLLMSLGDEDKAVAYMTNAIRPFENTRNSMVEPTEEEMKVIKKSEDSRIYEAHYLLFHYFLKKKAWSRCEVHMSAYLAKSEGRKRIDALTYLEKILKKYCDIVEVGRTTPQRINDVVLGSKSLGILQDLRVKVLQELNTLYPNDPYYLESLGQQYVNLHEYDKAKSLLDEFVKLPGISNLPTFAQVLEYKPQPRSK
;
A
#
# COMPACT_ATOMS: atom_id res chain seq x y z
N MET A 1 -21.20 -37.47 -60.75
CA MET A 1 -20.58 -38.28 -59.67
C MET A 1 -19.16 -37.83 -59.30
N LEU A 2 -18.31 -37.37 -60.23
CA LEU A 2 -16.92 -36.97 -59.92
C LEU A 2 -16.75 -35.70 -59.05
N LYS A 3 -17.68 -34.73 -59.07
CA LYS A 3 -17.62 -33.50 -58.25
C LYS A 3 -17.91 -33.73 -56.75
N GLY A 4 -18.81 -34.65 -56.41
CA GLY A 4 -19.13 -34.95 -55.00
C GLY A 4 -17.99 -35.67 -54.26
N LEU A 5 -17.20 -36.48 -54.98
CA LEU A 5 -16.04 -37.18 -54.41
C LEU A 5 -14.85 -36.26 -54.12
N THR A 6 -14.72 -35.14 -54.82
CA THR A 6 -13.69 -34.13 -54.57
C THR A 6 -14.05 -33.24 -53.39
N GLU A 7 -15.31 -32.82 -53.27
CA GLU A 7 -15.80 -32.01 -52.14
C GLU A 7 -15.73 -32.79 -50.82
N GLU A 8 -16.11 -34.08 -50.83
CA GLU A 8 -16.04 -34.93 -49.64
C GLU A 8 -14.57 -35.20 -49.20
N LYS A 9 -13.64 -35.29 -50.15
CA LYS A 9 -12.21 -35.40 -49.86
C LYS A 9 -11.65 -34.12 -49.26
N GLU A 10 -12.00 -32.96 -49.82
CA GLU A 10 -11.56 -31.66 -49.31
C GLU A 10 -12.11 -31.36 -47.92
N GLU A 11 -13.35 -31.75 -47.64
CA GLU A 11 -13.96 -31.58 -46.32
C GLU A 11 -13.33 -32.50 -45.27
N ARG A 12 -13.04 -33.76 -45.62
CA ARG A 12 -12.26 -34.66 -44.75
C ARG A 12 -10.84 -34.13 -44.50
N GLN A 13 -10.20 -33.54 -45.52
CA GLN A 13 -8.87 -32.94 -45.39
C GLN A 13 -8.89 -31.76 -44.41
N ARG A 14 -9.87 -30.85 -44.53
CA ARG A 14 -10.07 -29.72 -43.60
C ARG A 14 -10.37 -30.17 -42.18
N GLN A 15 -11.18 -31.21 -42.00
CA GLN A 15 -11.47 -31.77 -40.67
C GLN A 15 -10.23 -32.43 -40.04
N LEU A 16 -9.41 -33.13 -40.84
CA LEU A 16 -8.14 -33.72 -40.39
C LEU A 16 -7.11 -32.66 -40.00
N GLU A 17 -7.01 -31.59 -40.78
CA GLU A 17 -6.14 -30.45 -40.46
C GLU A 17 -6.62 -29.71 -39.21
N GLY A 18 -7.93 -29.45 -39.09
CA GLY A 18 -8.53 -28.88 -37.89
C GLY A 18 -8.26 -29.72 -36.64
N LYS A 19 -8.37 -31.06 -36.73
CA LYS A 19 -8.03 -31.97 -35.63
C LYS A 19 -6.53 -31.96 -35.29
N LYS A 20 -5.65 -31.87 -36.29
CA LYS A 20 -4.20 -31.75 -36.06
C LYS A 20 -3.84 -30.45 -35.33
N VAL A 21 -4.46 -29.34 -35.71
CA VAL A 21 -4.27 -28.04 -35.04
C VAL A 21 -4.80 -28.10 -33.61
N ALA A 22 -6.02 -28.59 -33.41
CA ALA A 22 -6.62 -28.74 -32.08
C ALA A 22 -5.78 -29.63 -31.14
N ASN A 23 -5.27 -30.76 -31.64
CA ASN A 23 -4.42 -31.65 -30.85
C ASN A 23 -3.06 -31.02 -30.52
N ARG A 24 -2.49 -30.23 -31.44
CA ARG A 24 -1.23 -29.50 -31.20
C ARG A 24 -1.43 -28.41 -30.15
N ASP A 25 -2.53 -27.67 -30.22
CA ASP A 25 -2.83 -26.59 -29.29
C ASP A 25 -3.20 -27.14 -27.91
N PHE A 26 -3.90 -28.28 -27.85
CA PHE A 26 -4.13 -29.04 -26.62
C PHE A 26 -2.80 -29.53 -26.01
N ALA A 27 -1.91 -30.15 -26.79
CA ALA A 27 -0.61 -30.60 -26.31
C ALA A 27 0.26 -29.42 -25.81
N ARG A 28 0.22 -28.26 -26.48
CA ARG A 28 0.90 -27.04 -26.02
C ARG A 28 0.28 -26.49 -24.72
N SER A 29 -1.04 -26.55 -24.59
CA SER A 29 -1.72 -26.15 -23.34
C SER A 29 -1.35 -27.08 -22.19
N VAL A 30 -1.26 -28.39 -22.41
CA VAL A 30 -0.84 -29.37 -21.41
C VAL A 30 0.63 -29.20 -21.04
N ILE A 31 1.52 -28.97 -22.01
CA ILE A 31 2.95 -28.68 -21.74
C ILE A 31 3.12 -27.35 -20.99
N LYS A 32 2.30 -26.34 -21.30
CA LYS A 32 2.31 -25.04 -20.60
C LYS A 32 1.76 -25.15 -19.19
N LEU A 33 0.71 -25.95 -18.97
CA LEU A 33 0.19 -26.29 -17.64
C LEU A 33 1.22 -27.10 -16.84
N ALA A 34 1.87 -28.10 -17.44
CA ALA A 34 2.92 -28.88 -16.79
C ALA A 34 4.18 -28.05 -16.48
N HIS A 35 4.55 -27.09 -17.34
CA HIS A 35 5.62 -26.12 -17.05
C HIS A 35 5.21 -25.11 -15.98
N MET A 36 3.94 -24.69 -15.94
CA MET A 36 3.40 -23.87 -14.86
C MET A 36 3.27 -24.63 -13.54
N ASP A 37 3.04 -25.94 -13.53
CA ASP A 37 3.03 -26.69 -12.26
C ASP A 37 4.46 -26.93 -11.77
N THR A 38 5.41 -27.23 -12.66
CA THR A 38 6.80 -27.52 -12.27
C THR A 38 7.63 -26.28 -11.94
N SER A 39 7.39 -25.13 -12.58
CA SER A 39 8.12 -23.90 -12.25
C SER A 39 7.68 -23.29 -10.91
N TYR A 40 6.48 -23.59 -10.44
CA TYR A 40 5.94 -23.04 -9.19
C TYR A 40 6.08 -24.00 -8.00
N VAL A 41 6.40 -25.28 -8.18
CA VAL A 41 6.58 -26.20 -7.02
C VAL A 41 7.71 -25.74 -6.09
N SER A 42 8.82 -25.24 -6.65
CA SER A 42 9.92 -24.65 -5.87
C SER A 42 9.47 -23.36 -5.18
N ASP A 43 8.78 -22.48 -5.91
CA ASP A 43 8.32 -21.18 -5.38
C ASP A 43 7.22 -21.33 -4.33
N ILE A 44 6.31 -22.29 -4.49
CA ILE A 44 5.26 -22.63 -3.53
C ILE A 44 5.87 -23.30 -2.29
N SER A 45 6.91 -24.13 -2.46
CA SER A 45 7.62 -24.73 -1.33
C SER A 45 8.36 -23.64 -0.53
N LEU A 46 9.06 -22.73 -1.21
CA LEU A 46 9.70 -21.56 -0.61
C LEU A 46 8.69 -20.64 0.08
N LEU A 47 7.54 -20.39 -0.54
CA LEU A 47 6.45 -19.58 0.03
C LEU A 47 5.85 -20.26 1.28
N SER A 48 5.59 -21.57 1.22
CA SER A 48 5.06 -22.36 2.33
C SER A 48 6.02 -22.37 3.52
N GLU A 49 7.32 -22.55 3.26
CA GLU A 49 8.35 -22.44 4.30
C GLU A 49 8.46 -21.01 4.87
N LYS A 50 8.38 -19.99 4.02
CA LYS A 50 8.34 -18.58 4.45
C LYS A 50 7.12 -18.31 5.34
N THR A 51 5.94 -18.77 4.97
CA THR A 51 4.70 -18.61 5.74
C THR A 51 4.76 -19.35 7.07
N LYS A 52 5.28 -20.59 7.11
CA LYS A 52 5.47 -21.35 8.37
C LYS A 52 6.39 -20.62 9.33
N ARG A 53 7.49 -20.05 8.82
CA ARG A 53 8.45 -19.27 9.64
C ARG A 53 7.85 -17.94 10.12
N GLN A 54 7.07 -17.26 9.28
CA GLN A 54 6.33 -16.05 9.69
C GLN A 54 5.35 -16.36 10.84
N LEU A 55 4.61 -17.46 10.74
CA LEU A 55 3.72 -17.92 11.81
C LEU A 55 4.49 -18.27 13.10
N GLU A 56 5.65 -18.93 13.00
CA GLU A 56 6.52 -19.21 14.16
C GLU A 56 6.97 -17.90 14.83
N CYS A 57 7.42 -16.91 14.05
CA CYS A 57 7.78 -15.59 14.56
C CYS A 57 6.60 -14.89 15.24
N GLU A 58 5.39 -14.94 14.67
CA GLU A 58 4.19 -14.36 15.26
C GLU A 58 3.79 -15.03 16.58
N GLU A 59 3.86 -16.36 16.65
CA GLU A 59 3.60 -17.13 17.88
C GLU A 59 4.60 -16.76 18.99
N LEU A 60 5.89 -16.68 18.67
CA LEU A 60 6.93 -16.28 19.62
C LEU A 60 6.72 -14.84 20.12
N ARG A 61 6.33 -13.92 19.23
CA ARG A 61 6.00 -12.52 19.58
C ARG A 61 4.77 -12.43 20.50
N LYS A 62 3.71 -13.20 20.22
CA LYS A 62 2.56 -13.32 21.13
C LYS A 62 2.96 -13.91 22.48
N GLY A 63 3.89 -14.87 22.50
CA GLY A 63 4.47 -15.46 23.71
C GLY A 63 5.16 -14.41 24.59
N LEU A 64 6.01 -13.57 24.00
CA LEU A 64 6.66 -12.45 24.72
C LEU A 64 5.63 -11.47 25.29
N GLN A 65 4.60 -11.13 24.51
CA GLN A 65 3.54 -10.23 24.98
C GLN A 65 2.81 -10.79 26.21
N ARG A 66 2.52 -12.10 26.24
CA ARG A 66 1.90 -12.76 27.41
C ARG A 66 2.80 -12.70 28.64
N ILE A 67 4.11 -12.91 28.48
CA ILE A 67 5.09 -12.82 29.57
C ILE A 67 5.14 -11.39 30.14
N ASP A 68 5.09 -10.37 29.28
CA ASP A 68 5.06 -8.98 29.72
C ASP A 68 3.75 -8.60 30.41
N ASP A 69 2.61 -9.11 29.93
CA ASP A 69 1.31 -8.92 30.57
C ASP A 69 1.27 -9.59 31.95
N GLU A 70 1.79 -10.82 32.10
CA GLU A 70 1.96 -11.51 33.38
C GLU A 70 2.84 -10.69 34.36
N PHE A 71 3.97 -10.15 33.86
CA PHE A 71 4.83 -9.29 34.66
C PHE A 71 4.11 -8.00 35.09
N ARG A 72 3.35 -7.37 34.20
CA ARG A 72 2.58 -6.15 34.51
C ARG A 72 1.54 -6.41 35.59
N LEU A 73 0.80 -7.52 35.50
CA LEU A 73 -0.18 -7.92 36.51
C LEU A 73 0.49 -8.18 37.86
N THR A 74 1.61 -8.92 37.86
CA THR A 74 2.39 -9.22 39.07
C THR A 74 2.94 -7.94 39.71
N ARG A 75 3.48 -7.02 38.90
CA ARG A 75 3.98 -5.72 39.37
C ARG A 75 2.89 -4.87 40.02
N ASN A 76 1.68 -4.88 39.45
CA ASN A 76 0.54 -4.15 39.99
C ASN A 76 0.07 -4.77 41.33
N SER A 77 0.12 -6.09 41.47
CA SER A 77 -0.15 -6.80 42.73
C SER A 77 0.91 -6.50 43.81
N ILE A 78 2.19 -6.42 43.44
CA ILE A 78 3.28 -6.02 44.35
C ILE A 78 3.17 -4.54 44.77
N ALA A 79 2.45 -3.70 44.01
CA ALA A 79 2.31 -2.29 44.31
C ALA A 79 1.58 -2.02 45.63
N SER A 80 0.66 -2.90 46.05
CA SER A 80 -0.09 -2.81 47.31
C SER A 80 0.69 -3.24 48.55
N GLU A 81 1.90 -3.82 48.39
CA GLU A 81 2.76 -4.21 49.51
C GLU A 81 3.31 -2.98 50.25
N GLN A 82 3.22 -3.01 51.58
CA GLN A 82 3.58 -1.90 52.48
C GLN A 82 5.05 -1.99 52.93
N ASP A 83 5.60 -3.20 53.07
CA ASP A 83 7.02 -3.38 53.41
C ASP A 83 7.92 -3.09 52.20
N LYS A 84 8.74 -2.04 52.32
CA LYS A 84 9.67 -1.60 51.27
C LYS A 84 10.74 -2.64 50.92
N LYS A 85 11.26 -3.39 51.90
CA LYS A 85 12.30 -4.41 51.65
C LYS A 85 11.71 -5.60 50.92
N LEU A 86 10.58 -6.11 51.41
CA LEU A 86 9.86 -7.23 50.80
C LEU A 86 9.38 -6.87 49.38
N LYS A 87 8.85 -5.67 49.18
CA LYS A 87 8.43 -5.16 47.86
C LYS A 87 9.57 -5.12 46.84
N HIS A 88 10.76 -4.67 47.26
CA HIS A 88 11.93 -4.65 46.39
C HIS A 88 12.35 -6.07 45.98
N GLN A 89 12.37 -6.99 46.95
CA GLN A 89 12.71 -8.40 46.71
C GLN A 89 11.72 -9.06 45.74
N LEU A 90 10.41 -8.93 45.99
CA LEU A 90 9.37 -9.47 45.11
C LEU A 90 9.43 -8.90 43.68
N LEU A 91 9.77 -7.63 43.53
CA LEU A 91 9.93 -7.01 42.21
C LEU A 91 11.17 -7.53 41.47
N CYS A 92 12.28 -7.76 42.18
CA CYS A 92 13.48 -8.38 41.62
C CYS A 92 13.20 -9.81 41.18
N ASP A 93 12.50 -10.61 41.99
CA ASP A 93 12.13 -11.99 41.67
C ASP A 93 11.14 -12.06 40.50
N ALA A 94 10.22 -11.11 40.38
CA ALA A 94 9.30 -11.01 39.25
C ALA A 94 10.03 -10.64 37.95
N LYS A 95 11.04 -9.75 38.02
CA LYS A 95 11.88 -9.41 36.86
C LYS A 95 12.76 -10.60 36.44
N ALA A 96 13.38 -11.27 37.40
CA ALA A 96 14.20 -12.45 37.13
C ALA A 96 13.39 -13.54 36.42
N ARG A 97 12.16 -13.82 36.89
CA ARG A 97 11.25 -14.78 36.23
C ARG A 97 10.81 -14.36 34.85
N ARG A 98 10.56 -13.06 34.62
CA ARG A 98 10.26 -12.53 33.29
C ARG A 98 11.44 -12.75 32.35
N ASP A 99 12.63 -12.37 32.78
CA ASP A 99 13.86 -12.42 31.98
C ASP A 99 14.25 -13.87 31.66
N GLU A 100 14.11 -14.78 32.62
CA GLU A 100 14.31 -16.23 32.45
C GLU A 100 13.36 -16.81 31.39
N LYS A 101 12.06 -16.46 31.44
CA LYS A 101 11.07 -16.93 30.47
C LYS A 101 11.23 -16.27 29.09
N SER A 102 11.62 -15.00 29.03
CA SER A 102 11.74 -14.26 27.77
C SER A 102 13.04 -14.58 27.01
N SER A 103 14.13 -14.85 27.74
CA SER A 103 15.46 -15.13 27.17
C SER A 103 15.45 -16.19 26.05
N PRO A 104 14.93 -17.42 26.23
CA PRO A 104 14.94 -18.43 25.17
C PRO A 104 14.11 -18.02 23.95
N ILE A 105 13.01 -17.28 24.16
CA ILE A 105 12.13 -16.80 23.08
C ILE A 105 12.83 -15.70 22.28
N THR A 106 13.51 -14.76 22.96
CA THR A 106 14.30 -13.72 22.30
C THR A 106 15.49 -14.27 21.53
N THR A 107 16.17 -15.30 22.07
CA THR A 107 17.26 -15.98 21.35
C THR A 107 16.73 -16.67 20.10
N ARG A 108 15.62 -17.40 20.20
CA ARG A 108 14.99 -18.08 19.05
C ARG A 108 14.53 -17.10 17.96
N LEU A 109 13.96 -15.96 18.34
CA LEU A 109 13.60 -14.89 17.40
C LEU A 109 14.84 -14.32 16.71
N SER A 110 15.93 -14.07 17.45
CA SER A 110 17.19 -13.57 16.87
C SER A 110 17.84 -14.58 15.92
N GLU A 111 17.74 -15.88 16.19
CA GLU A 111 18.20 -16.94 15.29
C GLU A 111 17.38 -16.95 13.99
N LEU A 112 16.04 -16.89 14.10
CA LEU A 112 15.14 -16.86 12.95
C LEU A 112 15.32 -15.60 12.10
N GLU A 113 15.57 -14.44 12.72
CA GLU A 113 15.80 -13.17 12.04
C GLU A 113 17.21 -13.06 11.42
N SER A 114 18.23 -13.72 12.01
CA SER A 114 19.60 -13.73 11.47
C SER A 114 19.79 -14.68 10.28
N MET A 115 19.04 -15.78 10.23
CA MET A 115 19.11 -16.72 9.10
C MET A 115 18.52 -16.14 7.81
N HIS A 116 17.57 -15.19 7.88
CA HIS A 116 16.91 -14.64 6.69
C HIS A 116 16.45 -13.16 6.86
N PRO A 117 17.24 -12.18 6.38
CA PRO A 117 16.93 -10.75 6.53
C PRO A 117 15.69 -10.29 5.75
N ASP A 118 15.18 -11.10 4.82
CA ASP A 118 13.99 -10.79 4.00
C ASP A 118 12.65 -10.98 4.72
N ILE A 119 12.64 -11.65 5.88
CA ILE A 119 11.43 -11.80 6.73
C ILE A 119 11.16 -10.51 7.51
N SER A 120 12.15 -9.64 7.66
CA SER A 120 12.07 -8.40 8.46
C SER A 120 11.31 -7.24 7.80
N ARG A 121 10.77 -7.42 6.57
CA ARG A 121 10.13 -6.32 5.83
C ARG A 121 8.60 -6.28 5.84
N GLU A 122 7.92 -7.29 6.35
CA GLU A 122 6.47 -7.23 6.50
C GLU A 122 6.07 -7.55 7.94
N MET A 123 5.39 -6.58 8.57
CA MET A 123 5.02 -6.49 9.98
C MET A 123 6.10 -5.90 10.89
N THR A 124 6.12 -4.56 10.90
CA THR A 124 6.60 -3.73 12.01
C THR A 124 5.95 -4.19 13.31
N LEU A 125 6.70 -4.97 14.09
CA LEU A 125 6.54 -5.03 15.53
C LEU A 125 6.54 -3.60 16.10
N PRO A 126 5.85 -3.33 17.23
CA PRO A 126 6.18 -2.16 18.03
C PRO A 126 7.65 -2.27 18.38
N HIS A 127 8.45 -1.32 17.91
CA HIS A 127 9.88 -1.25 18.16
C HIS A 127 10.09 -1.40 19.67
N ILE A 128 10.71 -2.50 20.11
CA ILE A 128 11.24 -2.60 21.48
C ILE A 128 12.38 -1.58 21.51
N HIS A 129 12.09 -0.35 21.91
CA HIS A 129 13.13 0.63 22.12
C HIS A 129 13.99 0.12 23.26
N HIS A 130 15.28 -0.11 22.98
CA HIS A 130 16.23 -0.25 24.06
C HIS A 130 16.05 0.96 24.99
N THR A 131 16.03 0.77 26.31
CA THR A 131 15.72 1.81 27.31
C THR A 131 16.49 3.12 27.09
N LYS A 132 17.68 3.05 26.46
CA LYS A 132 18.48 4.19 26.03
C LYS A 132 17.85 4.98 24.87
N GLN A 133 17.38 4.32 23.82
CA GLN A 133 16.72 4.95 22.67
C GLN A 133 15.42 5.64 23.10
N TYR A 134 14.59 4.97 23.90
CA TYR A 134 13.36 5.55 24.43
C TYR A 134 13.63 6.84 25.21
N LYS A 135 14.64 6.83 26.11
CA LYS A 135 15.05 8.01 26.88
C LYS A 135 15.51 9.14 25.96
N THR A 136 16.40 8.86 25.01
CA THR A 136 16.88 9.85 24.05
C THR A 136 15.73 10.49 23.26
N THR A 137 14.81 9.67 22.74
CA THR A 137 13.64 10.17 21.99
C THR A 137 12.70 10.99 22.86
N MET A 138 12.46 10.58 24.11
CA MET A 138 11.66 11.36 25.05
C MET A 138 12.32 12.69 25.45
N ASP A 139 13.65 12.73 25.56
CA ASP A 139 14.38 13.96 25.84
C ASP A 139 14.38 14.90 24.61
N GLN A 140 14.40 14.36 23.39
CA GLN A 140 14.16 15.13 22.17
C GLN A 140 12.75 15.74 22.15
N ILE A 141 11.72 14.97 22.48
CA ILE A 141 10.33 15.46 22.58
C ILE A 141 10.23 16.61 23.60
N LYS A 142 10.83 16.46 24.78
CA LYS A 142 10.86 17.53 25.80
C LYS A 142 11.58 18.79 25.30
N SER A 143 12.69 18.62 24.60
CA SER A 143 13.43 19.73 23.99
C SER A 143 12.55 20.48 22.99
N LEU A 144 11.82 19.75 22.13
CA LEU A 144 10.89 20.34 21.17
C LEU A 144 9.71 21.07 21.85
N TRP A 145 9.15 20.52 22.93
CA TRP A 145 8.12 21.23 23.70
C TRP A 145 8.61 22.56 24.27
N ASN A 146 9.84 22.61 24.77
CA ASN A 146 10.42 23.83 25.31
C ASN A 146 10.74 24.85 24.20
N ALA A 147 11.25 24.37 23.06
CA ALA A 147 11.61 25.20 21.91
C ALA A 147 10.39 25.66 21.07
N LYS A 148 9.23 25.02 21.20
CA LYS A 148 8.03 25.29 20.39
C LYS A 148 7.66 26.77 20.32
N LYS A 149 7.73 27.49 21.44
CA LYS A 149 7.35 28.92 21.53
C LYS A 149 8.34 29.87 20.84
N SER A 150 9.59 29.45 20.67
CA SER A 150 10.63 30.26 20.03
C SER A 150 10.84 29.91 18.55
N MET A 151 10.18 28.87 18.04
CA MET A 151 10.23 28.53 16.61
C MET A 151 9.47 29.55 15.76
N PRO A 152 9.97 29.88 14.55
CA PRO A 152 9.21 30.67 13.57
C PRO A 152 7.87 30.02 13.21
N ASP A 153 7.87 28.69 13.16
CA ASP A 153 6.69 27.86 12.96
C ASP A 153 6.56 26.87 14.13
N PRO A 154 5.75 27.19 15.17
CA PRO A 154 5.53 26.32 16.32
C PRO A 154 4.87 24.98 15.97
N LEU A 155 4.10 24.89 14.88
CA LEU A 155 3.44 23.65 14.48
C LEU A 155 4.42 22.67 13.84
N MET A 156 5.60 23.15 13.39
CA MET A 156 6.69 22.26 12.98
C MET A 156 7.14 21.35 14.14
N ALA A 157 7.13 21.86 15.38
CA ALA A 157 7.39 21.04 16.55
C ALA A 157 6.36 19.91 16.68
N ASP A 158 5.08 20.17 16.38
CA ASP A 158 4.04 19.14 16.43
C ASP A 158 4.28 18.05 15.38
N LEU A 159 4.73 18.39 14.17
CA LEU A 159 5.10 17.40 13.15
C LEU A 159 6.25 16.51 13.63
N GLU A 160 7.33 17.11 14.13
CA GLU A 160 8.51 16.38 14.59
C GLU A 160 8.22 15.53 15.83
N ILE A 161 7.44 16.04 16.78
CA ILE A 161 6.96 15.25 17.93
C ILE A 161 6.11 14.07 17.43
N GLY A 162 5.24 14.29 16.45
CA GLY A 162 4.47 13.21 15.81
C GLY A 162 5.36 12.11 15.23
N LYS A 163 6.42 12.48 14.51
CA LYS A 163 7.39 11.53 13.93
C LYS A 163 8.13 10.73 15.00
N LEU A 164 8.54 11.38 16.10
CA LEU A 164 9.18 10.73 17.23
C LEU A 164 8.20 9.78 17.96
N LEU A 165 6.94 10.16 18.13
CA LEU A 165 5.92 9.29 18.72
C LEU A 165 5.60 8.08 17.83
N MET A 166 5.56 8.27 16.51
CA MET A 166 5.45 7.15 15.55
C MET A 166 6.61 6.17 15.70
N SER A 167 7.85 6.67 15.85
CA SER A 167 9.00 5.78 16.04
C SER A 167 8.91 5.02 17.36
N LEU A 168 8.35 5.63 18.41
CA LEU A 168 8.04 5.01 19.71
C LEU A 168 6.87 4.01 19.68
N GLY A 169 6.10 3.95 18.59
CA GLY A 169 4.89 3.12 18.49
C GLY A 169 3.65 3.70 19.17
N ASP A 170 3.71 4.95 19.66
CA ASP A 170 2.55 5.68 20.20
C ASP A 170 1.77 6.34 19.06
N GLU A 171 1.21 5.50 18.17
CA GLU A 171 0.62 5.95 16.90
C GLU A 171 -0.57 6.92 17.10
N ASP A 172 -1.40 6.70 18.11
CA ASP A 172 -2.61 7.51 18.32
C ASP A 172 -2.26 8.94 18.77
N LYS A 173 -1.29 9.10 19.68
CA LYS A 173 -0.80 10.44 20.04
C LYS A 173 -0.07 11.07 18.87
N ALA A 174 0.73 10.29 18.13
CA ALA A 174 1.43 10.80 16.97
C ALA A 174 0.47 11.43 15.94
N VAL A 175 -0.64 10.75 15.65
CA VAL A 175 -1.67 11.25 14.72
C VAL A 175 -2.32 12.53 15.23
N ALA A 176 -2.58 12.66 16.53
CA ALA A 176 -3.11 13.90 17.09
C ALA A 176 -2.15 15.08 16.88
N TYR A 177 -0.85 14.88 17.10
CA TYR A 177 0.18 15.89 16.83
C TYR A 177 0.30 16.22 15.33
N MET A 178 0.32 15.23 14.45
CA MET A 178 0.35 15.44 12.99
C MET A 178 -0.93 16.15 12.48
N THR A 179 -2.08 15.88 13.08
CA THR A 179 -3.34 16.56 12.77
C THR A 179 -3.33 18.03 13.20
N ASN A 180 -2.60 18.36 14.28
CA ASN A 180 -2.36 19.76 14.64
C ASN A 180 -1.37 20.42 13.66
N ALA A 181 -0.38 19.68 13.17
CA ALA A 181 0.62 20.18 12.23
C ALA A 181 0.03 20.58 10.85
N ILE A 182 -1.10 20.02 10.43
CA ILE A 182 -1.74 20.43 9.15
C ILE A 182 -2.53 21.74 9.26
N ARG A 183 -2.76 22.27 10.47
CA ARG A 183 -3.52 23.52 10.64
C ARG A 183 -2.76 24.70 10.04
N PRO A 184 -3.46 25.70 9.48
CA PRO A 184 -2.79 26.91 9.02
C PRO A 184 -2.12 27.61 10.21
N PHE A 185 -0.98 28.25 9.96
CA PHE A 185 -0.34 29.04 11.01
C PHE A 185 -1.13 30.34 11.24
N GLU A 186 -1.91 30.37 12.32
CA GLU A 186 -2.49 31.61 12.82
C GLU A 186 -1.43 32.35 13.61
N ASN A 187 -1.06 33.53 13.12
CA ASN A 187 0.06 34.31 13.63
C ASN A 187 -0.29 34.91 15.02
N THR A 188 -0.28 34.11 16.08
CA THR A 188 -0.42 34.58 17.47
C THR A 188 0.91 35.10 18.01
N ARG A 189 1.57 36.00 17.27
CA ARG A 189 2.65 36.80 17.86
C ARG A 189 2.01 37.98 18.58
N ASN A 190 2.18 38.03 19.90
CA ASN A 190 1.92 39.22 20.72
C ASN A 190 2.91 40.38 20.44
N SER A 191 3.61 40.38 19.30
CA SER A 191 4.59 41.41 18.95
C SER A 191 3.91 42.52 18.15
N MET A 192 4.05 43.76 18.60
CA MET A 192 3.58 44.98 17.93
C MET A 192 4.27 45.28 16.57
N VAL A 193 5.13 44.39 16.08
CA VAL A 193 5.90 44.56 14.85
C VAL A 193 5.45 43.53 13.83
N GLU A 194 4.98 44.02 12.68
CA GLU A 194 4.61 43.17 11.56
C GLU A 194 5.84 42.45 10.99
N PRO A 195 5.75 41.14 10.66
CA PRO A 195 6.85 40.41 10.05
C PRO A 195 7.24 41.03 8.71
N THR A 196 8.53 41.03 8.41
CA THR A 196 9.03 41.45 7.09
C THR A 196 8.56 40.50 5.99
N GLU A 197 8.54 40.97 4.73
CA GLU A 197 8.16 40.12 3.58
C GLU A 197 9.02 38.86 3.46
N GLU A 198 10.30 38.96 3.81
CA GLU A 198 11.24 37.83 3.79
C GLU A 198 10.89 36.80 4.87
N GLU A 199 10.57 37.24 6.08
CA GLU A 199 10.12 36.36 7.17
C GLU A 199 8.79 35.67 6.82
N MET A 200 7.86 36.39 6.20
CA MET A 200 6.60 35.81 5.72
C MET A 200 6.82 34.73 4.66
N LYS A 201 7.76 34.93 3.72
CA LYS A 201 8.13 33.92 2.72
C LYS A 201 8.73 32.68 3.38
N VAL A 202 9.59 32.86 4.39
CA VAL A 202 10.20 31.74 5.13
C VAL A 202 9.15 30.95 5.91
N ILE A 203 8.25 31.64 6.62
CA ILE A 203 7.16 31.00 7.38
C ILE A 203 6.24 30.23 6.44
N LYS A 204 5.81 30.84 5.33
CA LYS A 204 4.94 30.16 4.35
C LYS A 204 5.61 28.94 3.74
N LYS A 205 6.90 29.02 3.40
CA LYS A 205 7.67 27.87 2.90
C LYS A 205 7.78 26.76 3.94
N SER A 206 7.99 27.11 5.20
CA SER A 206 7.98 26.15 6.33
C SER A 206 6.62 25.47 6.45
N GLU A 207 5.55 26.27 6.43
CA GLU A 207 4.16 25.80 6.51
C GLU A 207 3.81 24.85 5.37
N ASP A 208 4.11 25.20 4.12
CA ASP A 208 3.83 24.33 2.97
C ASP A 208 4.61 23.02 3.05
N SER A 209 5.88 23.06 3.49
CA SER A 209 6.69 21.85 3.71
C SER A 209 6.10 20.97 4.83
N ARG A 210 5.71 21.59 5.95
CA ARG A 210 5.12 20.93 7.12
C ARG A 210 3.81 20.25 6.75
N ILE A 211 2.90 20.97 6.10
CA ILE A 211 1.58 20.46 5.70
C ILE A 211 1.75 19.30 4.71
N TYR A 212 2.61 19.45 3.71
CA TYR A 212 2.91 18.41 2.73
C TYR A 212 3.40 17.12 3.40
N GLU A 213 4.36 17.22 4.30
CA GLU A 213 4.92 16.06 5.02
C GLU A 213 3.89 15.45 6.00
N ALA A 214 3.12 16.27 6.70
CA ALA A 214 2.09 15.79 7.62
C ALA A 214 1.00 14.99 6.88
N HIS A 215 0.52 15.49 5.73
CA HIS A 215 -0.44 14.73 4.90
C HIS A 215 0.16 13.41 4.41
N TYR A 216 1.44 13.40 4.02
CA TYR A 216 2.15 12.19 3.64
C TYR A 216 2.13 11.12 4.74
N LEU A 217 2.45 11.51 5.97
CA LEU A 217 2.48 10.58 7.11
C LEU A 217 1.07 10.13 7.51
N LEU A 218 0.10 11.04 7.50
CA LEU A 218 -1.28 10.76 7.89
C LEU A 218 -1.96 9.78 6.92
N PHE A 219 -1.80 9.94 5.61
CA PHE A 219 -2.42 8.99 4.68
C PHE A 219 -1.83 7.59 4.83
N HIS A 220 -0.53 7.44 5.10
CA HIS A 220 0.10 6.14 5.35
C HIS A 220 -0.45 5.47 6.61
N TYR A 221 -0.64 6.25 7.68
CA TYR A 221 -1.29 5.76 8.89
C TYR A 221 -2.71 5.26 8.60
N PHE A 222 -3.54 6.07 7.92
CA PHE A 222 -4.92 5.67 7.62
C PHE A 222 -5.01 4.53 6.61
N LEU A 223 -4.06 4.41 5.70
CA LEU A 223 -3.92 3.28 4.78
C LEU A 223 -3.67 1.98 5.57
N LYS A 224 -2.74 2.00 6.54
CA LYS A 224 -2.46 0.87 7.45
C LYS A 224 -3.69 0.47 8.27
N LYS A 225 -4.47 1.45 8.74
CA LYS A 225 -5.70 1.22 9.54
C LYS A 225 -6.94 0.90 8.69
N LYS A 226 -6.82 0.85 7.35
CA LYS A 226 -7.94 0.64 6.43
C LYS A 226 -9.06 1.68 6.56
N ALA A 227 -8.71 2.90 6.94
CA ALA A 227 -9.64 4.02 7.08
C ALA A 227 -9.71 4.82 5.77
N TRP A 228 -10.35 4.24 4.74
CA TRP A 228 -10.30 4.70 3.35
C TRP A 228 -10.72 6.16 3.15
N SER A 229 -11.82 6.59 3.76
CA SER A 229 -12.30 7.98 3.64
C SER A 229 -11.29 8.99 4.18
N ARG A 230 -10.63 8.70 5.30
CA ARG A 230 -9.58 9.58 5.85
C ARG A 230 -8.32 9.52 5.01
N CYS A 231 -7.97 8.33 4.53
CA CYS A 231 -6.82 8.13 3.65
C CYS A 231 -6.93 8.98 2.38
N GLU A 232 -8.08 8.95 1.70
CA GLU A 232 -8.34 9.74 0.49
C GLU A 232 -8.19 11.23 0.75
N VAL A 233 -8.78 11.76 1.84
CA VAL A 233 -8.65 13.19 2.19
C VAL A 233 -7.18 13.61 2.29
N HIS A 234 -6.35 12.80 2.95
CA HIS A 234 -4.93 13.12 3.11
C HIS A 234 -4.12 12.89 1.83
N MET A 235 -4.45 11.89 1.00
CA MET A 235 -3.81 11.70 -0.31
C MET A 235 -4.14 12.85 -1.27
N SER A 236 -5.41 13.26 -1.33
CA SER A 236 -5.87 14.39 -2.15
C SER A 236 -5.21 15.70 -1.72
N ALA A 237 -5.10 15.95 -0.42
CA ALA A 237 -4.40 17.14 0.09
C ALA A 237 -2.88 17.09 -0.14
N TYR A 238 -2.26 15.91 -0.03
CA TYR A 238 -0.84 15.70 -0.37
C TYR A 238 -0.58 16.04 -1.85
N LEU A 239 -1.47 15.60 -2.75
CA LEU A 239 -1.40 15.96 -4.17
C LEU A 239 -1.61 17.45 -4.40
N ALA A 240 -2.61 18.06 -3.76
CA ALA A 240 -2.90 19.48 -3.92
C ALA A 240 -1.75 20.40 -3.47
N LYS A 241 -0.88 19.93 -2.57
CA LYS A 241 0.33 20.63 -2.11
C LYS A 241 1.58 20.33 -2.92
N SER A 242 1.48 19.52 -3.97
CA SER A 242 2.60 19.18 -4.84
C SER A 242 2.56 19.99 -6.13
N GLU A 243 3.68 20.60 -6.51
CA GLU A 243 3.80 21.44 -7.71
C GLU A 243 5.02 21.05 -8.56
N GLY A 244 4.96 21.33 -9.86
CA GLY A 244 6.05 21.07 -10.81
C GLY A 244 6.54 19.62 -10.77
N ARG A 245 7.85 19.42 -10.58
CA ARG A 245 8.42 18.05 -10.49
C ARG A 245 7.88 17.25 -9.30
N LYS A 246 7.62 17.90 -8.16
CA LYS A 246 7.04 17.22 -6.98
C LYS A 246 5.65 16.67 -7.28
N ARG A 247 4.86 17.34 -8.13
CA ARG A 247 3.54 16.86 -8.58
C ARG A 247 3.65 15.53 -9.31
N ILE A 248 4.60 15.44 -10.24
CA ILE A 248 4.85 14.23 -11.04
C ILE A 248 5.30 13.07 -10.14
N ASP A 249 6.22 13.34 -9.21
CA ASP A 249 6.69 12.35 -8.25
C ASP A 249 5.55 11.86 -7.35
N ALA A 250 4.71 12.78 -6.85
CA ALA A 250 3.55 12.47 -6.01
C ALA A 250 2.50 11.63 -6.76
N LEU A 251 2.19 11.98 -8.02
CA LEU A 251 1.27 11.21 -8.87
C LEU A 251 1.78 9.78 -9.10
N THR A 252 3.04 9.66 -9.51
CA THR A 252 3.68 8.35 -9.79
C THR A 252 3.71 7.49 -8.53
N TYR A 253 4.03 8.11 -7.39
CA TYR A 253 4.06 7.44 -6.09
C TYR A 253 2.68 6.97 -5.65
N LEU A 254 1.65 7.82 -5.77
CA LEU A 254 0.29 7.45 -5.41
C LEU A 254 -0.28 6.38 -6.34
N GLU A 255 -0.04 6.42 -7.65
CA GLU A 255 -0.49 5.34 -8.54
C GLU A 255 0.12 3.99 -8.12
N LYS A 256 1.40 3.96 -7.76
CA LYS A 256 2.07 2.75 -7.27
C LYS A 256 1.43 2.22 -5.98
N ILE A 257 1.00 3.11 -5.08
CA ILE A 257 0.29 2.72 -3.86
C ILE A 257 -1.12 2.26 -4.21
N LEU A 258 -1.91 3.11 -4.87
CA LEU A 258 -3.31 2.89 -5.17
C LEU A 258 -3.49 1.59 -5.95
N LYS A 259 -2.66 1.30 -6.97
CA LYS A 259 -2.67 0.00 -7.68
C LYS A 259 -2.72 -1.19 -6.73
N LYS A 260 -1.90 -1.21 -5.67
CA LYS A 260 -1.84 -2.32 -4.71
C LYS A 260 -3.10 -2.51 -3.88
N TYR A 261 -3.81 -1.43 -3.59
CA TYR A 261 -4.98 -1.44 -2.70
C TYR A 261 -6.30 -1.48 -3.47
N CYS A 262 -6.33 -0.91 -4.67
CA CYS A 262 -7.46 -0.82 -5.57
C CYS A 262 -7.76 -2.13 -6.31
N ASP A 263 -6.73 -2.95 -6.58
CA ASP A 263 -6.93 -4.27 -7.20
C ASP A 263 -7.58 -5.29 -6.23
N ILE A 264 -7.72 -4.93 -4.94
CA ILE A 264 -8.38 -5.71 -3.89
C ILE A 264 -9.78 -5.16 -3.68
N VAL A 265 -10.70 -5.50 -4.59
CA VAL A 265 -12.16 -5.59 -4.39
C VAL A 265 -12.68 -4.70 -3.24
N GLU A 266 -12.71 -3.38 -3.44
CA GLU A 266 -13.43 -2.46 -2.54
C GLU A 266 -14.95 -2.66 -2.63
N VAL A 267 -15.41 -3.54 -3.50
CA VAL A 267 -16.80 -3.96 -3.57
C VAL A 267 -17.01 -5.21 -2.72
N GLY A 268 -17.05 -5.00 -1.41
CA GLY A 268 -17.26 -6.05 -0.42
C GLY A 268 -18.47 -6.93 -0.79
N ARG A 269 -18.25 -8.25 -0.79
CA ARG A 269 -19.24 -9.34 -0.72
C ARG A 269 -20.64 -9.01 -1.27
N THR A 270 -20.71 -8.52 -2.50
CA THR A 270 -21.98 -8.25 -3.18
C THR A 270 -22.00 -9.00 -4.50
N THR A 271 -23.17 -9.55 -4.84
CA THR A 271 -23.36 -10.26 -6.09
C THR A 271 -23.09 -9.33 -7.28
N PRO A 272 -22.56 -9.81 -8.42
CA PRO A 272 -22.20 -8.98 -9.57
C PRO A 272 -23.31 -8.02 -10.03
N GLN A 273 -24.59 -8.39 -9.88
CA GLN A 273 -25.70 -7.49 -10.20
C GLN A 273 -25.77 -6.26 -9.28
N ARG A 274 -25.60 -6.44 -7.96
CA ARG A 274 -25.61 -5.32 -7.00
C ARG A 274 -24.43 -4.38 -7.19
N ILE A 275 -23.28 -4.92 -7.61
CA ILE A 275 -22.11 -4.11 -7.95
C ILE A 275 -22.43 -3.21 -9.15
N ASN A 276 -22.98 -3.79 -10.22
CA ASN A 276 -23.39 -3.04 -11.40
C ASN A 276 -24.46 -1.99 -11.07
N ASP A 277 -25.47 -2.32 -10.27
CA ASP A 277 -26.52 -1.37 -9.88
C ASP A 277 -25.95 -0.19 -9.05
N VAL A 278 -25.01 -0.46 -8.14
CA VAL A 278 -24.32 0.58 -7.35
C VAL A 278 -23.42 1.43 -8.23
N VAL A 279 -22.67 0.85 -9.17
CA VAL A 279 -21.81 1.63 -10.06
C VAL A 279 -22.64 2.47 -11.03
N LEU A 280 -23.71 1.92 -11.61
CA LEU A 280 -24.62 2.65 -12.49
C LEU A 280 -25.37 3.77 -11.76
N GLY A 281 -25.74 3.54 -10.49
CA GLY A 281 -26.43 4.52 -9.65
C GLY A 281 -25.51 5.60 -9.06
N SER A 282 -24.30 5.24 -8.64
CA SER A 282 -23.37 6.13 -7.92
C SER A 282 -22.28 6.74 -8.82
N LYS A 283 -22.02 6.15 -9.99
CA LYS A 283 -20.87 6.47 -10.87
C LYS A 283 -19.52 6.48 -10.14
N SER A 284 -19.38 5.61 -9.16
CA SER A 284 -18.19 5.47 -8.32
C SER A 284 -17.77 4.00 -8.27
N LEU A 285 -16.45 3.76 -8.28
CA LEU A 285 -15.88 2.43 -8.09
C LEU A 285 -15.42 2.18 -6.65
N GLY A 286 -15.55 3.18 -5.77
CA GLY A 286 -14.98 3.18 -4.44
C GLY A 286 -14.05 4.37 -4.22
N ILE A 287 -13.86 4.77 -2.97
CA ILE A 287 -13.22 6.03 -2.60
C ILE A 287 -11.78 6.09 -3.12
N LEU A 288 -11.00 5.02 -2.94
CA LEU A 288 -9.61 4.97 -3.40
C LEU A 288 -9.52 4.72 -4.90
N GLN A 289 -10.47 3.97 -5.47
CA GLN A 289 -10.53 3.71 -6.90
C GLN A 289 -10.83 4.99 -7.69
N ASP A 290 -11.76 5.81 -7.21
CA ASP A 290 -12.08 7.10 -7.83
C ASP A 290 -10.90 8.08 -7.77
N LEU A 291 -10.14 8.07 -6.66
CA LEU A 291 -8.89 8.82 -6.56
C LEU A 291 -7.86 8.30 -7.57
N ARG A 292 -7.74 6.98 -7.72
CA ARG A 292 -6.85 6.36 -8.72
C ARG A 292 -7.20 6.79 -10.14
N VAL A 293 -8.48 6.85 -10.49
CA VAL A 293 -8.94 7.36 -11.80
C VAL A 293 -8.44 8.79 -12.04
N LYS A 294 -8.58 9.68 -11.05
CA LYS A 294 -8.08 11.07 -11.16
C LYS A 294 -6.56 11.13 -11.34
N VAL A 295 -5.81 10.32 -10.58
CA VAL A 295 -4.35 10.22 -10.70
C VAL A 295 -3.93 9.73 -12.09
N LEU A 296 -4.58 8.68 -12.59
CA LEU A 296 -4.33 8.13 -13.92
C LEU A 296 -4.68 9.11 -15.04
N GLN A 297 -5.76 9.89 -14.91
CA GLN A 297 -6.10 10.93 -15.89
C GLN A 297 -4.99 11.99 -16.03
N GLU A 298 -4.45 12.45 -14.91
CA GLU A 298 -3.36 13.44 -14.92
C GLU A 298 -2.06 12.84 -15.44
N LEU A 299 -1.71 11.62 -15.03
CA LEU A 299 -0.55 10.90 -15.57
C LEU A 299 -0.67 10.64 -17.07
N ASN A 300 -1.86 10.28 -17.56
CA ASN A 300 -2.10 10.11 -19.00
C ASN A 300 -1.98 11.44 -19.76
N THR A 301 -2.36 12.56 -19.14
CA THR A 301 -2.16 13.89 -19.74
C THR A 301 -0.67 14.23 -19.86
N LEU A 302 0.14 13.85 -18.87
CA LEU A 302 1.59 14.05 -18.86
C LEU A 302 2.33 13.07 -19.79
N TYR A 303 1.81 11.85 -19.93
CA TYR A 303 2.43 10.75 -20.66
C TYR A 303 1.40 10.02 -21.56
N PRO A 304 0.88 10.68 -22.62
CA PRO A 304 -0.26 10.20 -23.39
C PRO A 304 -0.03 8.92 -24.20
N ASN A 305 1.23 8.55 -24.42
CA ASN A 305 1.60 7.36 -25.18
C ASN A 305 2.16 6.24 -24.28
N ASP A 306 2.03 6.36 -22.95
CA ASP A 306 2.44 5.30 -22.05
C ASP A 306 1.39 4.16 -22.10
N PRO A 307 1.77 2.94 -22.54
CA PRO A 307 0.83 1.83 -22.65
C PRO A 307 0.13 1.52 -21.32
N TYR A 308 0.84 1.66 -20.19
CA TYR A 308 0.32 1.32 -18.88
C TYR A 308 -0.83 2.24 -18.47
N TYR A 309 -0.68 3.56 -18.69
CA TYR A 309 -1.71 4.52 -18.30
C TYR A 309 -2.94 4.43 -19.19
N LEU A 310 -2.76 4.24 -20.50
CA LEU A 310 -3.86 4.06 -21.45
C LEU A 310 -4.68 2.80 -21.12
N GLU A 311 -4.01 1.66 -20.91
CA GLU A 311 -4.68 0.39 -20.55
C GLU A 311 -5.37 0.49 -19.19
N SER A 312 -4.65 0.98 -18.17
CA SER A 312 -5.17 1.05 -16.80
C SER A 312 -6.38 1.97 -16.72
N LEU A 313 -6.31 3.17 -17.32
CA LEU A 313 -7.41 4.13 -17.34
C LEU A 313 -8.59 3.64 -18.20
N GLY A 314 -8.29 3.01 -19.35
CA GLY A 314 -9.30 2.37 -20.20
C GLY A 314 -10.10 1.32 -19.43
N GLN A 315 -9.42 0.44 -18.68
CA GLN A 315 -10.08 -0.56 -17.84
C GLN A 315 -10.95 0.06 -16.74
N GLN A 316 -10.52 1.17 -16.14
CA GLN A 316 -11.35 1.87 -15.15
C GLN A 316 -12.62 2.44 -15.76
N TYR A 317 -12.55 3.02 -16.96
CA TYR A 317 -13.76 3.50 -17.64
C TYR A 317 -14.71 2.38 -18.07
N VAL A 318 -14.19 1.20 -18.44
CA VAL A 318 -15.03 0.01 -18.67
C VAL A 318 -15.79 -0.34 -17.38
N ASN A 319 -15.10 -0.37 -16.25
CA ASN A 319 -15.71 -0.66 -14.95
C ASN A 319 -16.74 0.40 -14.55
N LEU A 320 -16.53 1.67 -14.90
CA LEU A 320 -17.47 2.78 -14.68
C LEU A 320 -18.62 2.83 -15.71
N HIS A 321 -18.68 1.91 -16.67
CA HIS A 321 -19.61 1.94 -17.81
C HIS A 321 -19.47 3.20 -18.71
N GLU A 322 -18.34 3.88 -18.68
CA GLU A 322 -18.01 5.01 -19.56
C GLU A 322 -17.38 4.51 -20.87
N TYR A 323 -18.13 3.72 -21.62
CA TYR A 323 -17.61 2.98 -22.78
C TYR A 323 -17.04 3.87 -23.89
N ASP A 324 -17.58 5.08 -24.09
CA ASP A 324 -17.06 6.00 -25.10
C ASP A 324 -15.64 6.47 -24.76
N LYS A 325 -15.39 6.79 -23.49
CA LYS A 325 -14.05 7.18 -23.02
C LYS A 325 -13.09 6.00 -23.03
N ALA A 326 -13.57 4.83 -22.59
CA ALA A 326 -12.79 3.59 -22.64
C ALA A 326 -12.35 3.26 -24.06
N LYS A 327 -13.27 3.34 -25.03
CA LYS A 327 -12.99 3.10 -26.44
C LYS A 327 -11.94 4.06 -26.98
N SER A 328 -12.08 5.36 -26.72
CA SER A 328 -11.11 6.35 -27.20
C SER A 328 -9.68 6.03 -26.74
N LEU A 329 -9.50 5.71 -25.45
CA LEU A 329 -8.18 5.39 -24.89
C LEU A 329 -7.64 4.04 -25.38
N LEU A 330 -8.49 3.02 -25.46
CA LEU A 330 -8.06 1.70 -25.90
C LEU A 330 -7.76 1.67 -27.41
N ASP A 331 -8.44 2.48 -28.22
CA ASP A 331 -8.12 2.68 -29.62
C ASP A 331 -6.74 3.33 -29.81
N GLU A 332 -6.31 4.20 -28.89
CA GLU A 332 -4.94 4.74 -28.86
C GLU A 332 -3.93 3.70 -28.40
N PHE A 333 -4.25 2.92 -27.36
CA PHE A 333 -3.42 1.85 -26.83
C PHE A 333 -3.04 0.81 -27.90
N VAL A 334 -4.01 0.31 -28.67
CA VAL A 334 -3.76 -0.71 -29.70
C VAL A 334 -2.95 -0.20 -30.89
N LYS A 335 -2.91 1.12 -31.09
CA LYS A 335 -2.10 1.77 -32.15
C LYS A 335 -0.65 1.97 -31.75
N LEU A 336 -0.29 1.76 -30.48
CA LEU A 336 1.10 1.93 -30.03
C LEU A 336 2.01 0.91 -30.73
N PRO A 337 3.19 1.31 -31.25
CA PRO A 337 4.08 0.43 -32.02
C PRO A 337 4.50 -0.85 -31.27
N GLY A 338 4.63 -0.78 -29.94
CA GLY A 338 4.97 -1.93 -29.11
C GLY A 338 3.82 -2.92 -28.91
N ILE A 339 2.57 -2.48 -29.10
CA ILE A 339 1.35 -3.27 -28.92
C ILE A 339 0.83 -3.78 -30.27
N SER A 340 0.76 -2.92 -31.29
CA SER A 340 0.28 -3.26 -32.63
C SER A 340 1.10 -4.37 -33.29
N ASN A 341 2.39 -4.46 -32.96
CA ASN A 341 3.31 -5.46 -33.49
C ASN A 341 3.29 -6.79 -32.72
N LEU A 342 2.50 -6.90 -31.64
CA LEU A 342 2.34 -8.17 -30.93
C LEU A 342 1.61 -9.18 -31.85
N PRO A 343 2.09 -10.44 -31.97
CA PRO A 343 1.57 -11.40 -32.93
C PRO A 343 0.06 -11.64 -32.85
N THR A 344 -0.51 -11.56 -31.64
CA THR A 344 -1.94 -11.74 -31.37
C THR A 344 -2.78 -10.53 -31.81
N PHE A 345 -2.26 -9.31 -31.73
CA PHE A 345 -2.97 -8.08 -32.12
C PHE A 345 -2.90 -7.84 -33.63
N ALA A 346 -1.76 -8.10 -34.25
CA ALA A 346 -1.61 -8.02 -35.70
C ALA A 346 -2.63 -8.91 -36.43
N GLN A 347 -2.86 -10.13 -35.94
CA GLN A 347 -3.84 -11.07 -36.51
C GLN A 347 -5.30 -10.60 -36.35
N VAL A 348 -5.63 -9.90 -35.26
CA VAL A 348 -6.98 -9.34 -35.02
C VAL A 348 -7.22 -8.08 -35.86
N LEU A 349 -6.21 -7.22 -36.00
CA LEU A 349 -6.28 -6.00 -36.82
C LEU A 349 -6.31 -6.31 -38.33
N GLU A 350 -5.64 -7.38 -38.76
CA GLU A 350 -5.66 -7.86 -40.15
C GLU A 350 -6.86 -8.76 -40.49
N TYR A 351 -7.70 -9.09 -39.50
CA TYR A 351 -8.88 -9.93 -39.73
C TYR A 351 -9.94 -9.19 -40.55
N LYS A 352 -9.98 -9.50 -41.85
CA LYS A 352 -11.13 -9.16 -42.71
C LYS A 352 -12.19 -10.26 -42.52
N PRO A 353 -13.34 -9.97 -41.89
CA PRO A 353 -14.43 -10.93 -41.82
C PRO A 353 -14.85 -11.29 -43.26
N GLN A 354 -14.85 -12.58 -43.59
CA GLN A 354 -15.27 -13.01 -44.91
C GLN A 354 -16.73 -12.56 -45.15
N PRO A 355 -17.05 -11.98 -46.32
CA PRO A 355 -18.42 -11.63 -46.63
C PRO A 355 -19.25 -12.92 -46.57
N ARG A 356 -20.32 -12.89 -45.77
CA ARG A 356 -21.28 -13.99 -45.72
C ARG A 356 -21.81 -14.20 -47.14
N SER A 357 -21.39 -15.28 -47.79
CA SER A 357 -21.96 -15.70 -49.06
C SER A 357 -23.44 -15.98 -48.82
N LYS A 358 -24.30 -15.26 -49.56
CA LYS A 358 -25.74 -15.50 -49.59
C LYS A 358 -26.05 -16.89 -50.13
#